data_AF-W2JX01-F1
#
_entry.id   AF-W2JX01-F1
#
_cell.length_a   1.000
_cell.length_b   1.000
_cell.length_c   1.000
_cell.angle_alpha   90.00
_cell.angle_beta   90.00
_cell.angle_gamma   90.00
#
_symmetry.space_group_name_H-M   'P 1'
#
loop_
_entity.id
_entity.type
_entity.pdbx_description
1 polymer ?
#
loop_
_entity_poly.entity_id
_entity_poly.type
_entity_poly.pdbx_seq_one_letter_code
_entity_poly.pdbx_strand_id
1 'polypeptide(L)'
;MSWTRKMSWSTEEESNAHRKRKKKLNQNLVYHSADEDEVVAGSFLEGCPTFLEFWDLFDNVFADFQEQTYQLFSRRTSASMKARNRKIASEQAKAKKNAVSWKAGRNSDKRSRTGGTLLPEAWDTYCRTFLCTYGMPFVSKGTGRRSHSKVRSTGCSARVNARVCLRPSGNGFHLVASASGAHDHALTEHRWYSYAENRRIEDPQLREDVAVLSKAGAKPRGILSYLRAKTGTLQLRSV
;
A
#
# COMPACT_ATOMS: atom_id res chain seq x y z
N MET A 1 -2.47 -61.78 -41.65
CA MET A 1 -1.60 -61.19 -42.69
C MET A 1 -2.42 -61.03 -43.96
N SER A 2 -2.75 -59.79 -44.36
CA SER A 2 -2.92 -59.35 -45.75
C SER A 2 -3.64 -57.99 -45.76
N TRP A 3 -2.93 -56.96 -46.19
CA TRP A 3 -3.47 -55.67 -46.59
C TRP A 3 -4.10 -55.76 -47.98
N THR A 4 -5.12 -54.95 -48.26
CA THR A 4 -5.21 -54.15 -49.50
C THR A 4 -6.20 -52.99 -49.36
N ARG A 5 -6.01 -51.98 -50.21
CA ARG A 5 -6.29 -50.55 -50.08
C ARG A 5 -7.26 -50.07 -51.17
N LYS A 6 -8.09 -49.06 -50.86
CA LYS A 6 -8.51 -47.85 -51.66
C LYS A 6 -9.98 -47.52 -51.35
N MET A 7 -10.27 -46.39 -50.70
CA MET A 7 -10.40 -45.02 -51.25
C MET A 7 -11.54 -44.86 -52.25
N SER A 8 -12.65 -44.27 -51.78
CA SER A 8 -13.41 -43.24 -52.49
C SER A 8 -14.52 -42.78 -51.55
N TRP A 9 -14.63 -41.48 -51.31
CA TRP A 9 -15.87 -40.71 -51.26
C TRP A 9 -15.48 -39.23 -51.17
N SER A 10 -15.76 -38.51 -52.25
CA SER A 10 -16.00 -37.06 -52.29
C SER A 10 -17.50 -36.93 -52.59
N THR A 11 -18.28 -36.02 -52.03
CA THR A 11 -18.11 -34.57 -51.86
C THR A 11 -19.01 -34.10 -50.73
N GLU A 12 -18.63 -33.03 -50.02
CA GLU A 12 -19.41 -31.78 -49.99
C GLU A 12 -18.72 -30.73 -49.09
N GLU A 13 -18.76 -29.50 -49.59
CA GLU A 13 -18.11 -28.29 -49.12
C GLU A 13 -18.77 -27.75 -47.85
N GLU A 14 -18.00 -27.11 -46.96
CA GLU A 14 -18.09 -25.66 -46.78
C GLU A 14 -17.03 -25.10 -45.81
N SER A 15 -16.63 -23.87 -46.12
CA SER A 15 -15.42 -23.21 -45.66
C SER A 15 -15.59 -22.50 -44.30
N ASN A 16 -14.65 -22.74 -43.37
CA ASN A 16 -14.63 -22.05 -42.08
C ASN A 16 -13.84 -20.73 -42.19
N ALA A 17 -14.57 -19.62 -42.14
CA ALA A 17 -14.05 -18.28 -42.31
C ALA A 17 -13.83 -17.54 -40.97
N HIS A 18 -12.66 -16.90 -40.89
CA HIS A 18 -12.52 -15.49 -40.48
C HIS A 18 -12.23 -15.14 -39.00
N ARG A 19 -10.92 -15.12 -38.71
CA ARG A 19 -10.25 -14.34 -37.65
C ARG A 19 -10.40 -12.83 -37.92
N LYS A 20 -11.34 -12.14 -37.27
CA LYS A 20 -11.47 -10.67 -37.36
C LYS A 20 -10.40 -9.95 -36.51
N ARG A 21 -9.40 -9.39 -37.20
CA ARG A 21 -8.59 -8.25 -36.73
C ARG A 21 -9.52 -7.04 -36.58
N LYS A 22 -9.67 -6.48 -35.38
CA LYS A 22 -10.30 -5.15 -35.22
C LYS A 22 -9.28 -4.06 -35.50
N LYS A 23 -9.56 -3.32 -36.59
CA LYS A 23 -8.87 -2.12 -37.08
C LYS A 23 -9.09 -0.96 -36.10
N LYS A 24 -8.05 -0.16 -35.86
CA LYS A 24 -8.14 1.13 -35.17
C LYS A 24 -9.12 2.05 -35.93
N LEU A 25 -10.09 2.61 -35.23
CA LEU A 25 -10.81 3.79 -35.70
C LEU A 25 -10.28 4.99 -34.93
N ASN A 26 -9.64 5.89 -35.67
CA ASN A 26 -9.26 7.22 -35.21
C ASN A 26 -10.46 8.13 -35.47
N GLN A 27 -10.96 8.81 -34.45
CA GLN A 27 -11.83 9.96 -34.64
C GLN A 27 -11.65 10.91 -33.46
N ASN A 28 -10.84 11.93 -33.70
CA ASN A 28 -10.83 13.18 -32.98
C ASN A 28 -12.26 13.73 -32.91
N LEU A 29 -12.78 13.91 -31.71
CA LEU A 29 -13.77 14.94 -31.43
C LEU A 29 -13.39 15.58 -30.10
N VAL A 30 -12.77 16.76 -30.20
CA VAL A 30 -12.48 17.64 -29.08
C VAL A 30 -13.81 18.23 -28.62
N TYR A 31 -14.20 17.91 -27.40
CA TYR A 31 -15.11 18.73 -26.61
C TYR A 31 -14.31 19.23 -25.41
N HIS A 32 -13.98 20.52 -25.42
CA HIS A 32 -13.42 21.21 -24.27
C HIS A 32 -14.55 21.51 -23.29
N SER A 33 -14.48 20.93 -22.08
CA SER A 33 -15.24 21.42 -20.94
C SER A 33 -14.51 21.07 -19.62
N ALA A 34 -13.98 22.13 -19.00
CA ALA A 34 -13.66 22.36 -17.59
C ALA A 34 -12.91 21.28 -16.80
N ASP A 35 -11.62 21.51 -16.59
CA ASP A 35 -10.84 21.24 -15.36
C ASP A 35 -11.36 20.11 -14.45
N GLU A 36 -11.23 18.86 -14.90
CA GLU A 36 -11.10 17.75 -13.98
C GLU A 36 -9.60 17.55 -13.72
N ASP A 37 -9.13 17.98 -12.54
CA ASP A 37 -7.80 17.64 -12.06
C ASP A 37 -7.66 16.11 -12.07
N GLU A 38 -7.01 15.57 -13.10
CA GLU A 38 -6.74 14.15 -13.20
C GLU A 38 -5.96 13.74 -11.95
N VAL A 39 -6.57 12.95 -11.05
CA VAL A 39 -5.92 12.53 -9.80
C VAL A 39 -4.73 11.65 -10.15
N VAL A 40 -3.56 12.27 -10.27
CA VAL A 40 -2.31 11.57 -10.62
C VAL A 40 -2.03 10.51 -9.57
N ALA A 41 -1.92 9.25 -10.00
CA ALA A 41 -1.67 8.14 -9.09
C ALA A 41 -0.45 8.41 -8.20
N GLY A 42 -0.64 8.37 -6.88
CA GLY A 42 0.39 8.62 -5.89
C GLY A 42 0.62 10.10 -5.52
N SER A 43 -0.10 11.06 -6.09
CA SER A 43 -0.02 12.49 -5.72
C SER A 43 -0.35 12.74 -4.26
N PHE A 44 -1.15 11.87 -3.64
CA PHE A 44 -1.51 11.97 -2.22
C PHE A 44 -0.31 11.89 -1.26
N LEU A 45 0.88 11.52 -1.72
CA LEU A 45 2.12 11.50 -0.92
C LEU A 45 2.98 12.76 -1.15
N GLU A 46 2.52 13.71 -1.95
CA GLU A 46 3.17 15.00 -2.14
C GLU A 46 3.30 15.73 -0.79
N GLY A 47 4.47 16.33 -0.55
CA GLY A 47 4.82 16.94 0.74
C GLY A 47 5.41 15.97 1.76
N CYS A 48 5.24 14.65 1.61
CA CYS A 48 5.94 13.68 2.46
C CYS A 48 7.40 13.52 2.00
N PRO A 49 8.39 13.59 2.91
CA PRO A 49 9.78 13.29 2.59
C PRO A 49 9.94 11.93 1.92
N THR A 50 10.58 11.93 0.76
CA THR A 50 10.80 10.72 -0.04
C THR A 50 11.97 9.89 0.49
N PHE A 51 12.99 10.55 1.05
CA PHE A 51 14.23 9.91 1.52
C PHE A 51 14.42 10.13 3.01
N LEU A 52 14.58 9.05 3.77
CA LEU A 52 14.80 9.12 5.23
C LEU A 52 15.92 8.20 5.70
N GLU A 53 16.53 8.52 6.83
CA GLU A 53 17.75 7.85 7.28
C GLU A 53 17.50 6.62 8.15
N PHE A 54 16.36 6.53 8.83
CA PHE A 54 16.04 5.41 9.72
C PHE A 54 14.52 5.29 9.91
N TRP A 55 14.09 4.12 10.39
CA TRP A 55 12.67 3.79 10.54
C TRP A 55 11.94 4.72 11.52
N ASP A 56 12.57 5.11 12.62
CA ASP A 56 11.91 5.98 13.61
C ASP A 56 11.65 7.38 13.05
N LEU A 57 12.58 7.93 12.25
CA LEU A 57 12.35 9.20 11.56
C LEU A 57 11.18 9.09 10.57
N PHE A 58 11.12 7.98 9.83
CA PHE A 58 9.99 7.72 8.93
C PHE A 58 8.68 7.60 9.71
N ASP A 59 8.65 6.86 10.82
CA ASP A 59 7.43 6.67 11.60
C ASP A 59 6.92 8.01 12.15
N ASN A 60 7.81 8.90 12.63
CA ASN A 60 7.43 10.25 13.10
C ASN A 60 6.96 11.16 11.96
N VAL A 61 7.78 11.32 10.92
CA VAL A 61 7.46 12.19 9.78
C VAL A 61 6.19 11.74 9.07
N PHE A 62 5.99 10.42 8.94
CA PHE A 62 4.79 9.86 8.33
C PHE A 62 3.56 10.00 9.24
N ALA A 63 3.71 9.97 10.57
CA ALA A 63 2.62 10.28 11.49
C ALA A 63 2.17 11.74 11.33
N ASP A 64 3.12 12.69 11.37
CA ASP A 64 2.85 14.12 11.20
C ASP A 64 2.20 14.40 9.84
N PHE A 65 2.73 13.80 8.77
CA PHE A 65 2.18 13.92 7.43
C PHE A 65 0.72 13.44 7.35
N GLN A 66 0.43 12.28 7.95
CA GLN A 66 -0.92 11.72 7.96
C GLN A 66 -1.91 12.63 8.69
N GLU A 67 -1.49 13.24 9.80
CA GLU A 67 -2.32 14.18 10.56
C GLU A 67 -2.58 15.46 9.77
N GLN A 68 -1.52 16.09 9.24
CA GLN A 68 -1.62 17.34 8.47
C GLN A 68 -2.48 17.20 7.21
N THR A 69 -2.50 16.01 6.61
CA THR A 69 -3.25 15.73 5.37
C THR A 69 -4.54 14.95 5.60
N TYR A 70 -4.87 14.63 6.86
CA TYR A 70 -6.03 13.81 7.24
C TYR A 70 -6.10 12.43 6.54
N GLN A 71 -4.93 11.86 6.24
CA GLN A 71 -4.78 10.58 5.55
C GLN A 71 -4.44 9.48 6.53
N LEU A 72 -5.35 8.54 6.80
CA LEU A 72 -5.06 7.45 7.73
C LEU A 72 -4.61 6.18 7.00
N PHE A 73 -3.31 5.91 7.04
CA PHE A 73 -2.70 4.66 6.60
C PHE A 73 -2.41 3.72 7.77
N SER A 74 -2.57 2.43 7.54
CA SER A 74 -2.21 1.38 8.50
C SER A 74 -1.20 0.43 7.88
N ARG A 75 -0.24 -0.02 8.70
CA ARG A 75 0.76 -0.99 8.26
C ARG A 75 0.08 -2.31 7.92
N ARG A 76 0.22 -2.72 6.65
CA ARG A 76 -0.37 -3.96 6.12
C ARG A 76 0.60 -5.13 6.20
N THR A 77 1.82 -4.93 5.72
CA THR A 77 2.85 -5.97 5.66
C THR A 77 4.22 -5.38 5.90
N SER A 78 5.13 -6.19 6.41
CA SER A 78 6.55 -5.91 6.45
C SER A 78 7.33 -7.10 5.89
N ALA A 79 8.50 -6.84 5.32
CA ALA A 79 9.44 -7.88 4.91
C ALA A 79 10.70 -7.79 5.76
N SER A 80 11.13 -8.91 6.33
CA SER A 80 12.38 -8.98 7.11
C SER A 80 13.59 -8.83 6.20
N MET A 81 14.58 -8.07 6.68
CA MET A 81 15.87 -7.86 6.02
C MET A 81 16.61 -9.19 5.84
N LYS A 82 16.71 -9.96 6.92
CA LYS A 82 17.31 -11.29 6.94
C LYS A 82 16.63 -12.25 5.96
N ALA A 83 15.30 -12.26 5.91
CA ALA A 83 14.56 -13.13 5.00
C ALA A 83 14.81 -12.77 3.53
N ARG A 84 14.85 -11.47 3.19
CA ARG A 84 15.19 -11.00 1.85
C ARG A 84 16.62 -11.40 1.48
N ASN A 85 17.59 -11.14 2.35
CA ASN A 85 18.99 -11.46 2.09
C ASN A 85 19.20 -12.96 1.87
N ARG A 86 18.58 -13.82 2.68
CA ARG A 86 18.58 -15.28 2.44
C ARG A 86 18.03 -15.65 1.08
N LYS A 87 16.90 -15.05 0.67
CA LYS A 87 16.30 -15.30 -0.64
C LYS A 87 17.25 -14.91 -1.76
N ILE A 88 17.82 -13.71 -1.71
CA ILE A 88 18.81 -13.22 -2.70
C ILE A 88 20.03 -14.12 -2.76
N ALA A 89 20.62 -14.48 -1.62
CA ALA A 89 21.79 -15.38 -1.57
C ALA A 89 21.47 -16.75 -2.18
N SER A 90 20.28 -17.30 -1.90
CA SER A 90 19.85 -18.59 -2.48
C SER A 90 19.66 -18.50 -4.00
N GLU A 91 19.12 -17.39 -4.51
CA GLU A 91 18.93 -17.14 -5.94
C GLU A 91 20.27 -16.97 -6.64
N GLN A 92 21.21 -16.23 -6.04
CA GLN A 92 22.58 -16.11 -6.54
C GLN A 92 23.31 -17.45 -6.58
N ALA A 93 23.17 -18.28 -5.54
CA ALA A 93 23.79 -19.61 -5.51
C ALA A 93 23.21 -20.54 -6.60
N LYS A 94 21.90 -20.50 -6.83
CA LYS A 94 21.24 -21.23 -7.93
C LYS A 94 21.71 -20.72 -9.29
N ALA A 95 21.82 -19.41 -9.47
CA ALA A 95 22.32 -18.81 -10.71
C ALA A 95 23.76 -19.24 -11.00
N LYS A 96 24.64 -19.24 -9.98
CA LYS A 96 26.01 -19.75 -10.09
C LYS A 96 26.03 -21.21 -10.52
N LYS A 97 25.28 -22.10 -9.85
CA LYS A 97 25.17 -23.53 -10.20
C LYS A 97 24.68 -23.74 -11.64
N ASN A 98 23.67 -22.99 -12.05
CA ASN A 98 23.15 -23.07 -13.41
C ASN A 98 24.18 -22.58 -14.44
N ALA A 99 24.93 -21.51 -14.15
CA ALA A 99 25.99 -21.01 -15.01
C ALA A 99 27.12 -22.04 -15.23
N VAL A 100 27.47 -22.85 -14.22
CA VAL A 100 28.47 -23.92 -14.37
C VAL A 100 27.95 -25.13 -15.19
N SER A 101 26.63 -25.25 -15.38
CA SER A 101 26.00 -26.43 -16.01
C SER A 101 25.57 -26.23 -17.47
N TRP A 102 25.66 -25.03 -18.04
CA TRP A 102 25.22 -24.74 -19.41
C TRP A 102 26.38 -24.29 -20.31
N LYS A 103 26.59 -24.99 -21.45
CA LYS A 103 27.36 -24.45 -22.59
C LYS A 103 26.72 -23.14 -23.03
N ALA A 104 27.55 -22.10 -23.17
CA ALA A 104 27.16 -20.74 -23.55
C ALA A 104 26.19 -20.73 -24.75
N GLY A 105 24.96 -20.26 -24.54
CA GLY A 105 23.98 -20.25 -25.62
C GLY A 105 22.54 -19.83 -25.32
N ARG A 106 22.24 -19.20 -24.17
CA ARG A 106 20.93 -18.54 -23.99
C ARG A 106 21.07 -17.15 -23.39
N ASN A 107 20.52 -16.20 -24.13
CA ASN A 107 20.41 -14.80 -23.78
C ASN A 107 19.71 -14.65 -22.42
N SER A 108 20.44 -14.25 -21.38
CA SER A 108 19.93 -14.10 -20.02
C SER A 108 19.23 -12.76 -19.86
N ASP A 109 18.18 -12.54 -20.64
CA ASP A 109 17.40 -11.32 -20.55
C ASP A 109 16.27 -11.52 -19.54
N LYS A 110 16.54 -11.20 -18.27
CA LYS A 110 15.49 -10.97 -17.25
C LYS A 110 16.05 -10.12 -16.11
N ARG A 111 15.87 -8.81 -16.30
CA ARG A 111 16.04 -7.71 -15.34
C ARG A 111 15.63 -8.12 -13.91
N SER A 112 16.60 -8.28 -13.02
CA SER A 112 16.38 -8.34 -11.56
C SER A 112 16.07 -6.93 -11.06
N ARG A 113 14.77 -6.60 -10.94
CA ARG A 113 14.31 -5.25 -10.52
C ARG A 113 14.48 -4.98 -9.02
N THR A 114 15.36 -5.70 -8.33
CA THR A 114 15.78 -5.35 -6.95
C THR A 114 17.25 -5.67 -6.69
N GLY A 115 18.09 -5.43 -7.71
CA GLY A 115 19.49 -5.08 -7.53
C GLY A 115 20.42 -6.16 -7.02
N GLY A 116 19.96 -7.38 -6.68
CA GLY A 116 20.83 -8.50 -6.29
C GLY A 116 21.74 -8.26 -5.07
N THR A 117 21.79 -7.07 -4.49
CA THR A 117 22.73 -6.70 -3.44
C THR A 117 22.16 -7.08 -2.07
N LEU A 118 23.02 -7.70 -1.26
CA LEU A 118 22.76 -7.93 0.15
C LEU A 118 22.81 -6.58 0.87
N LEU A 119 21.77 -6.29 1.65
CA LEU A 119 21.70 -5.06 2.44
C LEU A 119 22.08 -5.38 3.90
N PRO A 120 22.51 -4.40 4.71
CA PRO A 120 22.93 -4.66 6.07
C PRO A 120 21.78 -5.21 6.92
N GLU A 121 22.02 -6.29 7.66
CA GLU A 121 20.98 -6.90 8.50
C GLU A 121 20.57 -6.02 9.69
N ALA A 122 21.40 -5.05 10.08
CA ALA A 122 21.15 -4.08 11.16
C ALA A 122 19.86 -3.24 10.98
N TRP A 123 19.29 -3.22 9.77
CA TRP A 123 18.02 -2.54 9.51
C TRP A 123 16.78 -3.31 9.98
N ASP A 124 16.92 -4.62 10.27
CA ASP A 124 15.88 -5.61 10.65
C ASP A 124 14.72 -5.79 9.67
N THR A 125 14.08 -4.70 9.27
CA THR A 125 12.99 -4.60 8.30
C THR A 125 13.51 -4.03 6.98
N TYR A 126 13.29 -4.76 5.90
CA TYR A 126 13.62 -4.32 4.55
C TYR A 126 12.62 -3.30 4.00
N CYS A 127 11.33 -3.61 4.12
CA CYS A 127 10.26 -2.75 3.65
C CYS A 127 9.01 -2.89 4.50
N ARG A 128 8.21 -1.82 4.50
CA ARG A 128 6.88 -1.74 5.10
C ARG A 128 5.91 -1.24 4.04
N THR A 129 4.76 -1.89 3.94
CA THR A 129 3.66 -1.46 3.08
C THR A 129 2.51 -1.00 3.95
N PHE A 130 2.01 0.18 3.64
CA PHE A 130 0.89 0.82 4.30
C PHE A 130 -0.26 0.96 3.32
N LEU A 131 -1.47 0.67 3.78
CA LEU A 131 -2.70 0.86 3.01
C LEU A 131 -3.55 1.90 3.70
N CYS A 132 -4.29 2.68 2.90
CA CYS A 132 -5.36 3.47 3.46
C CYS A 132 -6.30 2.56 4.26
N THR A 133 -6.81 3.04 5.40
CA THR A 133 -7.77 2.31 6.23
C THR A 133 -9.02 1.87 5.46
N TYR A 134 -9.41 2.61 4.43
CA TYR A 134 -10.50 2.27 3.52
C TYR A 134 -10.12 1.25 2.43
N GLY A 135 -8.82 1.07 2.19
CA GLY A 135 -8.26 0.03 1.32
C GLY A 135 -7.97 -1.28 2.06
N MET A 136 -8.15 -1.30 3.38
CA MET A 136 -7.94 -2.49 4.18
C MET A 136 -9.11 -3.44 4.01
N PRO A 137 -8.91 -4.65 3.44
CA PRO A 137 -9.98 -5.62 3.31
C PRO A 137 -10.50 -5.98 4.70
N PHE A 138 -11.82 -5.91 4.85
CA PHE A 138 -12.50 -6.35 6.05
C PHE A 138 -12.64 -7.87 6.02
N VAL A 139 -12.03 -8.55 6.99
CA VAL A 139 -12.24 -9.99 7.22
C VAL A 139 -13.12 -10.12 8.45
N SER A 140 -14.35 -10.60 8.26
CA SER A 140 -15.22 -10.93 9.39
C SER A 140 -14.60 -12.06 10.21
N LYS A 141 -14.38 -11.83 11.50
CA LYS A 141 -13.80 -12.83 12.42
C LYS A 141 -14.86 -13.65 13.16
N GLY A 142 -16.15 -13.43 12.88
CA GLY A 142 -17.24 -14.10 13.57
C GLY A 142 -18.33 -14.57 12.61
N THR A 143 -19.08 -15.58 13.05
CA THR A 143 -20.28 -16.11 12.38
C THR A 143 -21.56 -15.31 12.69
N GLY A 144 -21.42 -14.26 13.52
CA GLY A 144 -22.55 -13.46 13.98
C GLY A 144 -23.25 -12.73 12.84
N ARG A 145 -24.59 -12.78 12.85
CA ARG A 145 -25.46 -12.14 11.84
C ARG A 145 -25.62 -10.63 12.01
N ARG A 146 -24.96 -10.02 13.01
CA ARG A 146 -25.06 -8.56 13.23
C ARG A 146 -24.35 -7.85 12.08
N SER A 147 -25.11 -7.16 11.24
CA SER A 147 -24.55 -6.29 10.21
C SER A 147 -23.90 -5.08 10.89
N HIS A 148 -22.58 -4.93 10.73
CA HIS A 148 -21.90 -3.72 11.14
C HIS A 148 -22.17 -2.64 10.08
N SER A 149 -22.87 -1.55 10.43
CA SER A 149 -23.22 -0.50 9.47
C SER A 149 -22.01 0.26 8.93
N LYS A 150 -20.90 0.28 9.68
CA LYS A 150 -19.62 0.88 9.26
C LYS A 150 -18.64 -0.19 8.80
N VAL A 151 -18.86 -0.78 7.62
CA VAL A 151 -17.80 -1.56 6.95
C VAL A 151 -16.84 -0.55 6.32
N ARG A 152 -15.58 -0.56 6.76
CA ARG A 152 -14.57 0.44 6.39
C ARG A 152 -14.02 0.24 4.97
N SER A 153 -14.08 -0.97 4.42
CA SER A 153 -13.45 -1.28 3.15
C SER A 153 -14.26 -0.72 1.98
N THR A 154 -13.87 0.43 1.42
CA THR A 154 -14.42 0.95 0.15
C THR A 154 -13.67 0.42 -1.06
N GLY A 155 -12.50 -0.19 -0.85
CA GLY A 155 -11.64 -0.63 -1.96
C GLY A 155 -10.60 0.41 -2.36
N CYS A 156 -10.39 1.44 -1.52
CA CYS A 156 -9.39 2.48 -1.74
C CYS A 156 -8.02 1.88 -2.11
N SER A 157 -7.45 2.36 -3.21
CA SER A 157 -6.23 1.81 -3.78
C SER A 157 -4.95 2.49 -3.27
N ALA A 158 -5.09 3.58 -2.52
CA ALA A 158 -3.97 4.35 -1.98
C ALA A 158 -3.07 3.48 -1.09
N ARG A 159 -1.80 3.43 -1.49
CA ARG A 159 -0.76 2.60 -0.86
C ARG A 159 0.56 3.34 -0.80
N VAL A 160 1.21 3.28 0.35
CA VAL A 160 2.58 3.74 0.57
C VAL A 160 3.50 2.54 0.80
N ASN A 161 4.66 2.54 0.15
CA ASN A 161 5.71 1.55 0.36
C ASN A 161 6.99 2.28 0.75
N ALA A 162 7.48 1.99 1.96
CA ALA A 162 8.79 2.44 2.44
C ALA A 162 9.76 1.26 2.38
N ARG A 163 10.92 1.45 1.73
CA ARG A 163 11.92 0.39 1.54
C ARG A 163 13.35 0.89 1.70
N VAL A 164 14.23 0.05 2.25
CA VAL A 164 15.67 0.31 2.32
C VAL A 164 16.29 0.18 0.92
N CYS A 165 17.01 1.21 0.49
CA CYS A 165 17.75 1.27 -0.77
C CYS A 165 19.21 1.66 -0.54
N LEU A 166 20.08 1.30 -1.47
CA LEU A 166 21.42 1.88 -1.57
C LEU A 166 21.29 3.34 -2.01
N ARG A 167 22.04 4.24 -1.37
CA ARG A 167 22.05 5.66 -1.75
C ARG A 167 22.57 5.81 -3.20
N PRO A 168 22.07 6.79 -3.99
CA PRO A 168 22.57 7.04 -5.34
C PRO A 168 24.08 7.29 -5.42
N SER A 169 24.69 7.83 -4.36
CA SER A 169 26.15 8.01 -4.24
C SER A 169 26.93 6.69 -4.10
N GLY A 170 26.26 5.56 -3.93
CA GLY A 170 26.89 4.26 -3.63
C GLY A 170 27.32 4.09 -2.17
N ASN A 171 27.34 5.18 -1.39
CA ASN A 171 27.78 5.16 0.01
C ASN A 171 26.59 5.14 0.96
N GLY A 172 26.40 3.98 1.60
CA GLY A 172 25.40 3.78 2.63
C GLY A 172 23.99 3.54 2.11
N PHE A 173 23.03 3.53 3.03
CA PHE A 173 21.66 3.10 2.79
C PHE A 173 20.67 4.13 3.35
N HIS A 174 19.47 4.16 2.78
CA HIS A 174 18.38 5.02 3.23
C HIS A 174 17.02 4.39 2.94
N LEU A 175 15.97 4.91 3.56
CA LEU A 175 14.58 4.60 3.22
C LEU A 175 14.12 5.44 2.04
N VAL A 176 13.38 4.80 1.14
CA VAL A 176 12.66 5.45 0.06
C VAL A 176 11.18 5.17 0.25
N ALA A 177 10.40 6.23 0.50
CA ALA A 177 8.94 6.20 0.50
C ALA A 177 8.44 6.38 -0.94
N SER A 178 7.44 5.60 -1.32
CA SER A 178 6.83 5.65 -2.65
C SER A 178 5.34 5.39 -2.56
N ALA A 179 4.56 6.10 -3.37
CA ALA A 179 3.12 5.94 -3.44
C ALA A 179 2.68 5.17 -4.68
N SER A 180 1.52 4.54 -4.58
CA SER A 180 0.81 3.93 -5.70
C SER A 180 -0.70 3.95 -5.44
N GLY A 181 -1.48 3.96 -6.50
CA GLY A 181 -2.95 4.07 -6.41
C GLY A 181 -3.41 5.50 -6.12
N ALA A 182 -4.68 5.63 -5.73
CA ALA A 182 -5.32 6.90 -5.40
C ALA A 182 -6.38 6.68 -4.32
N HIS A 183 -6.71 7.75 -3.58
CA HIS A 183 -7.87 7.75 -2.69
C HIS A 183 -9.15 7.83 -3.51
N ASP A 184 -10.14 7.03 -3.14
CA ASP A 184 -11.48 7.02 -3.74
C ASP A 184 -12.51 7.72 -2.82
N HIS A 185 -12.03 8.49 -1.85
CA HIS A 185 -12.83 9.04 -0.78
C HIS A 185 -12.26 10.35 -0.24
N ALA A 186 -13.12 11.20 0.32
CA ALA A 186 -12.69 12.48 0.88
C ALA A 186 -11.76 12.31 2.10
N LEU A 187 -10.71 13.12 2.13
CA LEU A 187 -9.78 13.29 3.25
C LEU A 187 -10.22 14.52 4.03
N THR A 188 -10.87 14.32 5.18
CA THR A 188 -11.43 15.43 5.97
C THR A 188 -11.06 15.29 7.44
N GLU A 189 -10.91 16.43 8.10
CA GLU A 189 -10.64 16.53 9.53
C GLU A 189 -11.67 15.74 10.35
N HIS A 190 -12.96 15.90 10.04
CA HIS A 190 -14.03 15.16 10.70
C HIS A 190 -13.84 13.63 10.61
N ARG A 191 -13.35 13.13 9.46
CA ARG A 191 -13.08 11.71 9.27
C ARG A 191 -11.85 11.27 10.05
N TRP A 192 -10.80 12.08 10.04
CA TRP A 192 -9.58 11.84 10.83
C TRP A 192 -9.90 11.69 12.31
N TYR A 193 -10.65 12.61 12.90
CA TYR A 193 -11.03 12.55 14.32
C TYR A 193 -12.18 11.57 14.62
N SER A 194 -12.84 11.01 13.61
CA SER A 194 -13.82 9.93 13.86
C SER A 194 -13.15 8.66 14.41
N TYR A 195 -11.84 8.49 14.18
CA TYR A 195 -11.04 7.38 14.68
C TYR A 195 -10.65 7.59 16.14
N ALA A 196 -10.70 6.52 16.94
CA ALA A 196 -10.36 6.61 18.37
C ALA A 196 -8.85 6.77 18.59
N GLU A 197 -8.06 6.18 17.69
CA GLU A 197 -6.60 6.22 17.66
C GLU A 197 -6.09 7.66 17.53
N ASN A 198 -6.77 8.48 16.73
CA ASN A 198 -6.42 9.86 16.43
C ASN A 198 -7.00 10.88 17.42
N ARG A 199 -7.76 10.42 18.43
CA ARG A 199 -8.34 11.26 19.50
C ARG A 199 -7.60 11.08 20.83
N ARG A 200 -6.40 10.51 20.80
CA ARG A 200 -5.61 10.26 22.00
C ARG A 200 -5.06 11.57 22.55
N ILE A 201 -5.12 11.71 23.87
CA ILE A 201 -4.49 12.81 24.58
C ILE A 201 -3.05 12.40 24.84
N GLU A 202 -2.11 13.07 24.17
CA GLU A 202 -0.68 12.80 24.34
C GLU A 202 -0.06 13.60 25.48
N ASP A 203 -0.61 14.77 25.78
CA ASP A 203 -0.18 15.65 26.86
C ASP A 203 -0.16 14.90 28.22
N PRO A 204 1.03 14.69 28.80
CA PRO A 204 1.17 14.01 30.09
C PRO A 204 0.39 14.68 31.22
N GLN A 205 0.36 16.03 31.23
CA GLN A 205 -0.31 16.79 32.28
C GLN A 205 -1.83 16.59 32.21
N LEU A 206 -2.42 16.67 31.01
CA LEU A 206 -3.85 16.41 30.83
C LEU A 206 -4.24 14.98 31.18
N ARG A 207 -3.34 14.01 30.95
CA ARG A 207 -3.58 12.61 31.36
C ARG A 207 -3.60 12.46 32.87
N GLU A 208 -2.72 13.15 33.58
CA GLU A 208 -2.70 13.18 35.04
C GLU A 208 -3.97 13.85 35.59
N ASP A 209 -4.36 15.00 35.02
CA ASP A 209 -5.60 15.69 35.40
C ASP A 209 -6.83 14.79 35.23
N VAL A 210 -6.92 14.07 34.10
CA VAL A 210 -8.01 13.11 33.85
C VAL A 210 -8.01 11.99 34.89
N ALA A 211 -6.83 11.48 35.28
CA ALA A 211 -6.72 10.45 36.30
C ALA A 211 -7.19 10.97 37.67
N VAL A 212 -6.81 12.20 38.04
CA VAL A 212 -7.27 12.85 39.26
C VAL A 212 -8.78 13.07 39.25
N LEU A 213 -9.33 13.63 38.17
CA LEU A 213 -10.77 13.86 38.02
C LEU A 213 -11.56 12.55 38.08
N SER A 214 -11.07 11.51 37.42
CA SER A 214 -11.69 10.18 37.47
C SER A 214 -11.65 9.60 38.88
N LYS A 215 -10.52 9.72 39.59
CA LYS A 215 -10.38 9.24 40.99
C LYS A 215 -11.27 10.01 41.95
N ALA A 216 -11.51 11.30 41.69
CA ALA A 216 -12.43 12.15 42.44
C ALA A 216 -13.93 11.88 42.12
N GLY A 217 -14.23 10.94 41.21
CA GLY A 217 -15.61 10.57 40.86
C GLY A 217 -16.27 11.53 39.88
N ALA A 218 -15.50 12.34 39.13
CA ALA A 218 -16.06 13.22 38.11
C ALA A 218 -16.79 12.40 37.03
N LYS A 219 -17.98 12.86 36.64
CA LYS A 219 -18.75 12.20 35.57
C LYS A 219 -18.01 12.32 34.23
N PRO A 220 -18.09 11.32 33.33
CA PRO A 220 -17.43 11.36 32.03
C PRO A 220 -17.73 12.63 31.21
N ARG A 221 -18.96 13.15 31.28
CA ARG A 221 -19.32 14.43 30.65
C ARG A 221 -18.52 15.63 31.19
N GLY A 222 -18.25 15.65 32.50
CA GLY A 222 -17.44 16.69 33.14
C GLY A 222 -15.97 16.61 32.74
N ILE A 223 -15.40 15.40 32.74
CA ILE A 223 -14.02 15.16 32.26
C ILE A 223 -13.89 15.59 30.80
N LEU A 224 -14.89 15.26 29.97
CA LEU A 224 -14.92 15.66 28.57
C LEU A 224 -14.97 17.18 28.38
N SER A 225 -15.77 17.87 29.22
CA SER A 225 -15.86 19.33 29.20
C SER A 225 -14.53 19.98 29.61
N TYR A 226 -13.85 19.42 30.62
CA TYR A 226 -12.52 19.87 31.04
C TYR A 226 -11.51 19.78 29.90
N LEU A 227 -11.45 18.61 29.25
CA LEU A 227 -10.54 18.36 28.14
C LEU A 227 -10.76 19.37 26.99
N ARG A 228 -12.00 19.56 26.56
CA ARG A 228 -12.34 20.52 25.50
C ARG A 228 -11.92 21.96 25.85
N ALA A 229 -12.08 22.36 27.10
CA ALA A 229 -11.69 23.69 27.56
C ALA A 229 -10.17 23.89 27.56
N LYS A 230 -9.40 22.84 27.84
CA LYS A 230 -7.93 22.89 27.88
C LYS A 230 -7.27 22.72 26.51
N THR A 231 -7.81 21.88 25.64
CA THR A 231 -7.21 21.57 24.33
C THR A 231 -7.75 22.42 23.19
N GLY A 232 -8.83 23.19 23.41
CA GLY A 232 -9.50 23.97 22.35
C GLY A 232 -10.15 23.14 21.25
N THR A 233 -10.00 21.81 21.27
CA THR A 233 -10.51 20.90 20.24
C THR A 233 -11.99 20.59 20.48
N LEU A 234 -12.84 21.16 19.61
CA LEU A 234 -14.29 20.95 19.54
C LEU A 234 -14.73 19.51 19.16
N GLN A 235 -13.79 18.59 18.92
CA GLN A 235 -14.02 17.31 18.24
C GLN A 235 -13.97 16.09 19.18
N LEU A 236 -14.70 16.15 20.30
CA LEU A 236 -15.10 14.92 21.00
C LEU A 236 -16.62 14.86 21.12
N ARG A 237 -17.33 15.05 20.00
CA ARG A 237 -18.77 14.76 19.98
C ARG A 237 -18.95 13.26 20.20
N SER A 238 -19.59 12.95 21.32
CA SER A 238 -20.10 11.62 21.67
C SER A 238 -20.83 11.01 20.48
N VAL A 239 -20.41 9.81 20.07
CA VAL A 239 -21.26 8.87 19.31
C VAL A 239 -21.78 7.86 20.32
#